data_AF-A0A539DBK1-F1
#
_entry.id   AF-A0A539DBK1-F1
#
_cell.length_a   1.000
_cell.length_b   1.000
_cell.length_c   1.000
_cell.angle_alpha   90.00
_cell.angle_beta   90.00
_cell.angle_gamma   90.00
#
_symmetry.space_group_name_H-M   'P 1'
#
loop_
_entity.id
_entity.type
_entity.pdbx_description
1 polymer ?
#
loop_
_entity_poly.entity_id
_entity_poly.type
_entity_poly.pdbx_seq_one_letter_code
_entity_poly.pdbx_strand_id
1 'polypeptide(L)'
;MLVHAPIACWMMTPLCDVLAISLGGTFFWQSAAFIAAIGVAAGALAATVGAMELSRAQANAAKLALVHSGLMSAAWLLSTVGLIGRINESYSAVAPAPWWAIGAGTGAFVIMLVGAWCGGEMVYGRGVGVRERT
;
A
#
# COMPACT_ATOMS: atom_id res chain seq x y z
N MET A 1 5.40 13.44 3.83
CA MET A 1 3.96 13.55 3.48
C MET A 1 3.48 12.50 2.48
N LEU A 2 4.32 12.04 1.55
CA LEU A 2 3.95 11.12 0.46
C LEU A 2 3.42 9.74 0.90
N VAL A 3 3.79 9.27 2.10
CA VAL A 3 3.40 7.94 2.61
C VAL A 3 1.92 7.80 3.00
N HIS A 4 1.22 8.90 3.28
CA HIS A 4 -0.19 8.83 3.70
C HIS A 4 -1.11 8.44 2.55
N ALA A 5 -0.78 8.85 1.32
CA ALA A 5 -1.58 8.59 0.13
C ALA A 5 -1.73 7.08 -0.16
N PRO A 6 -0.64 6.28 -0.29
CA PRO A 6 -0.79 4.85 -0.51
C PRO A 6 -1.45 4.14 0.67
N ILE A 7 -1.18 4.56 1.91
CA ILE A 7 -1.82 3.98 3.10
C ILE A 7 -3.34 4.16 3.05
N ALA A 8 -3.81 5.39 2.83
CA ALA A 8 -5.24 5.68 2.71
C ALA A 8 -5.90 4.86 1.59
N CYS A 9 -5.22 4.73 0.45
CA CYS A 9 -5.73 3.95 -0.68
C CYS A 9 -5.83 2.45 -0.34
N TRP A 10 -4.76 1.86 0.21
CA TRP A 10 -4.72 0.44 0.55
C TRP A 10 -5.66 0.07 1.70
N MET A 11 -6.02 1.02 2.56
CA MET A 11 -7.10 0.84 3.54
C MET A 11 -8.49 0.91 2.89
N MET A 12 -8.67 1.85 1.96
CA MET A 12 -9.98 2.13 1.37
C MET A 12 -10.38 1.11 0.30
N THR A 13 -9.42 0.54 -0.46
CA THR A 13 -9.70 -0.50 -1.47
C THR A 13 -10.48 -1.71 -0.88
N PRO A 14 -10.00 -2.40 0.17
CA PRO A 14 -10.76 -3.51 0.76
C PRO A 14 -12.05 -3.05 1.44
N LEU A 15 -12.12 -1.81 1.93
CA LEU A 15 -13.37 -1.25 2.45
C LEU A 15 -14.42 -1.11 1.34
N CYS A 16 -14.02 -0.62 0.15
CA CYS A 16 -14.88 -0.58 -1.02
C CYS A 16 -15.32 -1.99 -1.46
N ASP A 17 -14.45 -3.00 -1.36
CA ASP A 17 -14.84 -4.39 -1.65
C ASP A 17 -15.95 -4.88 -0.70
N VAL A 18 -15.79 -4.64 0.60
CA VAL A 18 -16.79 -5.00 1.61
C VAL A 18 -18.12 -4.28 1.34
N LEU A 19 -18.07 -2.99 1.00
CA LEU A 19 -19.26 -2.22 0.64
C LEU A 19 -19.90 -2.73 -0.65
N ALA A 20 -19.11 -3.08 -1.67
CA ALA A 20 -19.60 -3.62 -2.93
C ALA A 20 -20.32 -4.97 -2.74
N ILE A 21 -19.78 -5.83 -1.87
CA ILE A 21 -20.39 -7.11 -1.51
C ILE A 21 -21.67 -6.90 -0.69
N SER A 22 -21.66 -5.96 0.26
CA SER A 22 -22.76 -5.79 1.23
C SER A 22 -23.95 -5.01 0.67
N LEU A 23 -23.69 -3.94 -0.10
CA LEU A 23 -24.72 -3.04 -0.61
C LEU A 23 -25.09 -3.34 -2.06
N GLY A 24 -24.25 -4.12 -2.76
CA GLY A 24 -24.37 -4.33 -4.21
C GLY A 24 -24.05 -3.07 -5.01
N GLY A 25 -24.06 -3.20 -6.34
CA GLY A 25 -23.86 -2.09 -7.27
C GLY A 25 -22.42 -1.95 -7.80
N THR A 26 -22.32 -1.40 -9.01
CA THR A 26 -21.06 -1.26 -9.76
C THR A 26 -20.18 -0.11 -9.26
N PHE A 27 -20.77 0.89 -8.59
CA PHE A 27 -20.06 2.07 -8.09
C PHE A 27 -18.89 1.70 -7.17
N PHE A 28 -19.12 0.84 -6.17
CA PHE A 28 -18.08 0.46 -5.21
C PHE A 28 -16.95 -0.37 -5.86
N TRP A 29 -17.27 -1.21 -6.86
CA TRP A 29 -16.26 -1.92 -7.65
C TRP A 29 -15.38 -0.97 -8.46
N GLN A 30 -15.99 0.04 -9.10
CA GLN A 30 -15.28 1.08 -9.83
C GLN A 30 -14.41 1.93 -8.89
N SER A 31 -14.96 2.36 -7.75
CA SER A 31 -14.21 3.11 -6.74
C SER A 31 -13.01 2.31 -6.23
N ALA A 32 -13.18 1.02 -5.94
CA ALA A 32 -12.08 0.15 -5.51
C ALA A 32 -10.96 0.09 -6.56
N ALA A 33 -11.30 0.00 -7.86
CA ALA A 33 -10.32 0.00 -8.95
C ALA A 33 -9.56 1.33 -9.05
N PHE A 34 -10.27 2.47 -9.03
CA PHE A 34 -9.64 3.79 -9.08
C PHE A 34 -8.74 4.07 -7.86
N ILE A 35 -9.22 3.73 -6.66
CA ILE A 35 -8.45 3.90 -5.43
C ILE A 35 -7.21 3.00 -5.45
N ALA A 36 -7.34 1.75 -5.92
CA ALA A 36 -6.19 0.86 -6.07
C ALA A 36 -5.16 1.42 -7.06
N ALA A 37 -5.60 2.01 -8.18
CA ALA A 37 -4.71 2.64 -9.17
C ALA A 37 -3.94 3.82 -8.56
N ILE A 38 -4.62 4.71 -7.84
CA ILE A 38 -3.99 5.83 -7.13
C ILE A 38 -3.01 5.30 -6.07
N GLY A 39 -3.41 4.28 -5.31
CA GLY A 39 -2.58 3.64 -4.29
C GLY A 39 -1.30 3.02 -4.86
N VAL A 40 -1.38 2.33 -5.99
CA VAL A 40 -0.21 1.76 -6.69
C VAL A 40 0.72 2.87 -7.18
N ALA A 41 0.19 3.92 -7.81
CA ALA A 41 1.00 5.04 -8.29
C ALA A 41 1.69 5.79 -7.13
N ALA A 42 0.93 6.15 -6.10
CA ALA A 42 1.45 6.83 -4.92
C ALA A 42 2.43 5.96 -4.12
N GLY A 43 2.18 4.65 -4.06
CA GLY A 43 3.05 3.68 -3.41
C GLY A 43 4.39 3.53 -4.13
N ALA A 44 4.40 3.54 -5.47
CA ALA A 44 5.62 3.55 -6.25
C ALA A 44 6.46 4.81 -5.97
N LEU A 45 5.82 5.99 -5.95
CA LEU A 45 6.49 7.24 -5.59
C LEU A 45 6.99 7.26 -4.14
N ALA A 46 6.24 6.69 -3.20
CA ALA A 46 6.68 6.57 -1.81
C ALA A 46 7.88 5.61 -1.69
N ALA A 47 7.87 4.50 -2.42
CA ALA A 47 8.96 3.53 -2.44
C ALA A 47 10.25 4.12 -3.04
N THR A 48 10.16 4.93 -4.11
CA THR A 48 11.35 5.58 -4.68
C THR A 48 11.99 6.55 -3.69
N VAL A 49 11.18 7.39 -3.03
CA VAL A 49 11.69 8.28 -1.97
C VAL A 49 12.28 7.49 -0.80
N GLY A 50 11.62 6.41 -0.38
CA GLY A 50 12.13 5.53 0.68
C GLY A 50 13.46 4.84 0.31
N ALA A 51 13.63 4.44 -0.94
CA ALA A 51 14.86 3.83 -1.45
C ALA A 51 16.03 4.80 -1.46
N MET A 52 15.79 6.09 -1.78
CA MET A 52 16.84 7.12 -1.78
C MET A 52 17.43 7.35 -0.37
N GLU A 53 16.61 7.22 0.68
CA GLU A 53 17.05 7.40 2.07
C GLU A 53 17.36 6.07 2.79
N LEU A 54 17.33 4.94 2.08
CA LEU A 54 17.46 3.62 2.70
C LEU A 54 18.80 3.42 3.42
N SER A 55 19.90 3.90 2.83
CA SER A 55 21.24 3.81 3.43
C SER A 55 21.32 4.51 4.79
N ARG A 56 20.70 5.71 4.90
CA ARG A 56 20.62 6.47 6.15
C ARG A 56 19.74 5.77 7.17
N ALA A 57 18.63 5.17 6.75
CA ALA A 57 17.79 4.37 7.65
C ALA A 57 18.53 3.13 8.15
N GLN A 58 19.33 2.49 7.30
CA GLN A 58 20.10 1.30 7.67
C GLN A 58 21.22 1.59 8.67
N ALA A 59 21.83 2.77 8.62
CA ALA A 59 22.86 3.18 9.58
C ALA A 59 22.38 3.11 11.04
N ASN A 60 21.10 3.41 11.28
CA ASN A 60 20.51 3.42 12.63
C ASN A 60 19.69 2.16 12.93
N ALA A 61 19.08 1.53 11.91
CA ALA A 61 18.14 0.44 12.10
C ALA A 61 18.11 -0.57 10.93
N ALA A 62 19.28 -1.05 10.48
CA ALA A 62 19.44 -1.93 9.30
C ALA A 62 18.38 -3.02 9.13
N LYS A 63 18.18 -3.87 10.15
CA LYS A 63 17.21 -4.97 10.08
C LYS A 63 15.78 -4.46 9.93
N LEU A 64 15.41 -3.44 10.70
CA LEU A 64 14.05 -2.91 10.71
C LEU A 64 13.74 -2.15 9.41
N ALA A 65 14.71 -1.42 8.86
CA ALA A 65 14.61 -0.76 7.57
C ALA A 65 14.40 -1.77 6.44
N LEU A 66 15.16 -2.86 6.41
CA LEU A 66 14.99 -3.93 5.41
C LEU A 66 13.64 -4.64 5.55
N VAL A 67 13.20 -4.94 6.78
CA VAL A 67 11.89 -5.56 7.04
C VAL A 67 10.76 -4.63 6.60
N HIS A 68 10.82 -3.35 6.96
CA HIS A 68 9.84 -2.34 6.55
C HIS A 68 9.78 -2.23 5.02
N SER A 69 10.91 -2.02 4.36
CA SER A 69 10.96 -1.89 2.89
C SER A 69 10.46 -3.16 2.20
N GLY A 70 10.80 -4.34 2.71
CA GLY A 70 10.33 -5.62 2.19
C GLY A 70 8.81 -5.78 2.31
N LEU A 71 8.25 -5.48 3.50
CA LEU A 71 6.80 -5.54 3.74
C LEU A 71 6.05 -4.54 2.86
N MET A 72 6.51 -3.30 2.77
CA MET A 72 5.85 -2.28 1.94
C MET A 72 5.94 -2.61 0.45
N SER A 73 7.04 -3.21 0.00
CA SER A 73 7.18 -3.69 -1.38
C SER A 73 6.22 -4.86 -1.67
N ALA A 74 6.08 -5.80 -0.73
CA ALA A 74 5.13 -6.91 -0.85
C ALA A 74 3.68 -6.42 -0.88
N ALA A 75 3.32 -5.46 -0.02
CA ALA A 75 2.00 -4.83 -0.03
C ALA A 75 1.73 -4.11 -1.36
N TRP A 76 2.71 -3.36 -1.88
CA TRP A 76 2.61 -2.69 -3.17
C TRP A 76 2.43 -3.68 -4.33
N LEU A 77 3.17 -4.79 -4.34
CA LEU A 77 3.02 -5.85 -5.34
C LEU A 77 1.63 -6.49 -5.28
N LEU A 78 1.14 -6.84 -4.09
CA LEU A 78 -0.22 -7.37 -3.93
C LEU A 78 -1.29 -6.37 -4.37
N SER A 79 -1.12 -5.08 -4.04
CA SER A 79 -2.02 -4.03 -4.52
C SER A 79 -1.99 -3.90 -6.04
N THR A 80 -0.83 -4.08 -6.67
CA THR A 80 -0.68 -4.08 -8.13
C THR A 80 -1.38 -5.27 -8.76
N VAL A 81 -1.18 -6.47 -8.21
CA VAL A 81 -1.90 -7.67 -8.64
C VAL A 81 -3.40 -7.48 -8.48
N GLY A 82 -3.85 -6.98 -7.32
CA GLY A 82 -5.26 -6.67 -7.07
C GLY A 82 -5.84 -5.65 -8.05
N LEU A 83 -5.06 -4.64 -8.46
CA LEU A 83 -5.46 -3.67 -9.49
C LEU A 83 -5.63 -4.34 -10.85
N ILE A 84 -4.68 -5.19 -11.27
CA ILE A 84 -4.75 -5.92 -12.55
C ILE A 84 -6.05 -6.74 -12.62
N GLY A 85 -6.46 -7.37 -11.52
CA GLY A 85 -7.72 -8.13 -11.48
C GLY A 85 -8.98 -7.28 -11.54
N ARG A 86 -8.86 -5.98 -11.29
CA ARG A 86 -9.98 -5.03 -11.29
C ARG A 86 -10.15 -4.32 -12.61
N ILE A 87 -9.27 -4.52 -13.58
CA ILE A 87 -9.34 -3.89 -14.90
C ILE A 87 -9.45 -4.95 -16.00
N ASN A 88 -10.25 -4.66 -17.02
CA ASN A 88 -10.34 -5.49 -18.22
C ASN A 88 -9.32 -5.05 -19.29
N GLU A 89 -9.34 -5.72 -20.44
CA GLU A 89 -8.46 -5.41 -21.58
C GLU A 89 -8.66 -3.99 -22.14
N SER A 90 -9.83 -3.39 -21.92
CA SER A 90 -10.14 -2.00 -22.28
C SER A 90 -9.86 -1.00 -21.15
N TYR A 91 -9.08 -1.40 -20.14
CA TYR A 91 -8.76 -0.58 -18.95
C TYR A 91 -9.98 -0.05 -18.18
N SER A 92 -11.10 -0.75 -18.28
CA SER A 92 -12.34 -0.43 -17.57
C SER A 92 -12.48 -1.31 -16.32
N ALA A 93 -13.07 -0.75 -15.27
CA ALA A 93 -13.22 -1.48 -14.01
C ALA A 93 -14.20 -2.66 -14.15
N VAL A 94 -13.76 -3.83 -13.69
CA VAL A 94 -14.55 -5.07 -13.70
C VAL A 94 -15.52 -5.08 -12.52
N ALA A 95 -16.77 -5.47 -12.77
CA ALA A 95 -17.78 -5.67 -11.74
C ALA A 95 -18.55 -6.97 -12.00
N PRO A 96 -18.59 -7.91 -11.05
CA PRO A 96 -17.87 -7.91 -9.76
C PRO A 96 -16.36 -8.13 -9.95
N ALA A 97 -15.53 -7.63 -9.03
CA ALA A 97 -14.11 -7.96 -9.04
C ALA A 97 -13.91 -9.45 -8.72
N PRO A 98 -12.91 -10.12 -9.30
CA PRO A 98 -12.66 -11.52 -9.03
C PRO A 98 -12.16 -11.72 -7.59
N TRP A 99 -12.49 -12.86 -6.98
CA TRP A 99 -12.20 -13.16 -5.58
C TRP A 99 -10.72 -13.00 -5.21
N TRP A 100 -9.82 -13.35 -6.13
CA TRP A 100 -8.38 -13.24 -5.92
C TRP A 100 -7.90 -11.78 -5.86
N ALA A 101 -8.57 -10.85 -6.56
CA ALA A 101 -8.23 -9.43 -6.51
C ALA A 101 -8.66 -8.79 -5.18
N ILE A 102 -9.76 -9.26 -4.62
CA ILE A 102 -10.23 -8.92 -3.27
C ILE A 102 -9.26 -9.48 -2.23
N GLY A 103 -8.86 -10.74 -2.37
CA GLY A 103 -7.86 -11.39 -1.52
C GLY A 103 -6.51 -10.67 -1.56
N ALA A 104 -6.03 -10.29 -2.74
CA ALA A 104 -4.79 -9.52 -2.91
C ALA A 104 -4.87 -8.14 -2.25
N GLY A 105 -5.97 -7.39 -2.43
CA GLY A 105 -6.18 -6.10 -1.78
C GLY A 105 -6.23 -6.19 -0.26
N THR A 106 -6.93 -7.20 0.27
CA THR A 106 -7.00 -7.47 1.71
C THR A 106 -5.63 -7.87 2.27
N GLY A 107 -4.90 -8.73 1.56
CA GLY A 107 -3.53 -9.11 1.92
C GLY A 107 -2.57 -7.92 1.93
N ALA A 108 -2.67 -7.04 0.93
CA ALA A 108 -1.89 -5.80 0.86
C ALA A 108 -2.16 -4.91 2.09
N PHE A 109 -3.42 -4.75 2.49
CA PHE A 109 -3.81 -4.00 3.69
C PHE A 109 -3.20 -4.59 4.97
N VAL A 110 -3.30 -5.90 5.17
CA VAL A 110 -2.76 -6.56 6.37
C VAL A 110 -1.23 -6.43 6.44
N ILE A 111 -0.53 -6.68 5.34
CA ILE A 111 0.93 -6.54 5.27
C ILE A 111 1.35 -5.09 5.50
N MET A 112 0.61 -4.14 4.92
CA MET A 112 0.85 -2.71 5.13
C MET A 112 0.73 -2.33 6.60
N LEU A 113 -0.22 -2.86 7.37
CA LEU A 113 -0.33 -2.54 8.80
C LEU A 113 0.95 -2.92 9.57
N VAL A 114 1.49 -4.11 9.28
CA VAL A 114 2.76 -4.57 9.88
C VAL A 114 3.92 -3.69 9.42
N GLY A 115 3.98 -3.37 8.13
CA GLY A 115 4.97 -2.45 7.56
C GLY A 115 4.91 -1.05 8.19
N ALA A 116 3.70 -0.50 8.37
CA ALA A 116 3.46 0.80 8.99
C ALA A 116 3.92 0.82 10.44
N TRP A 117 3.67 -0.26 11.19
CA TRP A 117 4.21 -0.42 12.55
C TRP A 117 5.75 -0.38 12.56
N CYS A 118 6.42 -1.13 11.67
CA CYS A 118 7.87 -1.07 11.53
C CYS A 118 8.37 0.34 11.19
N GLY A 119 7.62 1.07 10.35
CA GLY A 119 7.89 2.47 10.03
C GLY A 119 7.85 3.38 11.26
N GLY A 120 6.82 3.22 12.09
CA GLY A 120 6.70 3.92 13.37
C GLY A 120 7.85 3.61 14.31
N GLU A 121 8.20 2.33 14.48
CA GLU A 121 9.30 1.90 15.35
C GLU A 121 10.66 2.44 14.89
N MET A 122 10.89 2.55 13.57
CA MET A 122 12.11 3.18 13.05
C MET A 122 12.22 4.65 13.46
N VAL A 123 11.13 5.41 13.34
CA VAL A 123 11.13 6.86 13.61
C VAL A 123 11.11 7.13 15.11
N TYR A 124 10.18 6.53 15.84
CA TYR A 124 9.93 6.83 17.25
C TYR A 124 10.82 6.01 18.20
N GLY A 125 11.16 4.77 17.85
CA GLY A 125 11.99 3.89 18.68
C GLY A 125 13.48 3.98 18.37
N ARG A 126 13.84 4.17 17.09
CA ARG A 126 15.24 4.18 16.63
C ARG A 126 15.74 5.53 16.13
N GLY A 127 14.91 6.57 16.15
CA GLY A 127 15.31 7.94 15.79
C GLY A 127 15.65 8.15 14.31
N VAL A 128 15.25 7.24 13.42
CA VAL A 128 15.51 7.38 11.98
C VAL A 128 14.79 8.63 11.46
N GLY A 129 15.54 9.55 10.85
CA GLY A 129 15.00 10.80 10.27
C GLY A 129 14.79 11.93 11.28
N VAL A 130 15.16 11.73 12.55
CA VAL A 130 15.26 12.82 13.53
C VAL A 130 16.65 13.46 13.37
N ARG A 131 16.67 14.75 13.00
CA ARG A 131 17.84 15.57 12.66
C ARG A 131 19.07 15.25 13.53
N GLU A 132 20.21 14.91 12.90
CA GLU A 132 21.52 15.02 13.57
C GLU A 132 21.68 16.47 14.02
N ARG A 133 21.87 16.70 15.32
CA ARG A 133 22.31 18.01 15.81
C ARG A 133 23.73 18.23 15.29
N THR A 134 23.87 18.99 14.21
CA THR A 134 25.09 19.75 13.93
C THR A 134 25.17 20.94 14.88
#